data_AF-A0A662T8M0-F1
#
_entry.id   AF-A0A662T8M0-F1
#
_cell.length_a   1.000
_cell.length_b   1.000
_cell.length_c   1.000
_cell.angle_alpha   90.00
_cell.angle_beta   90.00
_cell.angle_gamma   90.00
#
_symmetry.space_group_name_H-M   'P 1'
#
loop_
_entity.id
_entity.type
_entity.pdbx_description
1 polymer ?
#
loop_
_entity_poly.entity_id
_entity_poly.type
_entity_poly.pdbx_seq_one_letter_code
_entity_poly.pdbx_strand_id
1 'polypeptide(L)'
;MTVEAALAEAEAELGIIPKEAMEEITKKCSLEYVDMEKVKQRVRRTGHFLVAIIESWREKIGESGEFIHWGATTQDISDTQ
;
A
#
# COMPACT_ATOMS: atom_id res chain seq x y z
N MET A 1 -12.34 0.56 -5.70
CA MET A 1 -10.92 0.88 -5.97
C MET A 1 -10.42 1.80 -4.88
N THR A 2 -9.29 1.44 -4.29
CA THR A 2 -8.63 2.18 -3.21
C THR A 2 -7.60 3.12 -3.83
N VAL A 3 -7.28 4.24 -3.16
CA VAL A 3 -6.33 5.25 -3.67
C VAL A 3 -5.00 4.62 -4.08
N GLU A 4 -4.52 3.63 -3.31
CA GLU A 4 -3.29 2.88 -3.58
C GLU A 4 -3.32 2.06 -4.89
N ALA A 5 -4.48 1.52 -5.27
CA ALA A 5 -4.61 0.76 -6.51
C ALA A 5 -4.54 1.68 -7.74
N ALA A 6 -5.18 2.86 -7.64
CA ALA A 6 -5.09 3.88 -8.69
C ALA A 6 -3.66 4.46 -8.79
N LEU A 7 -2.97 4.60 -7.66
CA LEU A 7 -1.57 5.02 -7.63
C LEU A 7 -0.67 3.99 -8.33
N ALA A 8 -0.77 2.71 -7.98
CA ALA A 8 0.01 1.64 -8.60
C ALA A 8 -0.27 1.50 -10.11
N GLU A 9 -1.52 1.73 -10.55
CA GLU A 9 -1.87 1.78 -11.96
C GLU A 9 -1.14 2.91 -12.69
N ALA A 10 -1.21 4.14 -12.15
CA ALA A 10 -0.51 5.29 -12.72
C ALA A 10 1.02 5.10 -12.74
N GLU A 11 1.60 4.54 -11.69
CA GLU A 11 3.04 4.26 -11.61
C GLU A 11 3.47 3.19 -12.63
N ALA A 12 2.66 2.17 -12.86
CA ALA A 12 2.94 1.16 -13.89
C ALA A 12 2.78 1.68 -15.32
N GLU A 13 1.83 2.59 -15.56
CA GLU A 13 1.70 3.29 -16.86
C GLU A 13 2.93 4.15 -17.15
N LEU A 14 3.53 4.74 -16.11
CA LEU A 14 4.78 5.51 -16.20
C LEU A 14 6.05 4.62 -16.19
N GLY A 15 5.91 3.30 -16.04
CA GLY A 15 7.02 2.35 -16.00
C GLY A 15 7.87 2.44 -14.73
N ILE A 16 7.34 3.04 -13.66
CA ILE A 16 8.01 3.20 -12.36
C ILE A 16 8.02 1.87 -11.61
N ILE A 17 6.89 1.16 -11.61
CA ILE A 17 6.77 -0.18 -11.03
C ILE A 17 6.48 -1.23 -12.11
N PRO A 18 6.85 -2.51 -11.90
CA PRO A 18 6.50 -3.58 -12.82
C PRO A 18 4.99 -3.75 -12.97
N LYS A 19 4.50 -4.08 -14.18
CA LYS A 19 3.08 -4.38 -14.41
C LYS A 19 2.57 -5.53 -13.53
N GLU A 20 3.40 -6.53 -13.26
CA GLU A 20 3.09 -7.62 -12.31
C GLU A 20 2.83 -7.11 -10.90
N ALA A 21 3.60 -6.11 -10.44
CA ALA A 21 3.39 -5.49 -9.13
C ALA A 21 2.07 -4.72 -9.09
N MET A 22 1.77 -3.95 -10.15
CA MET A 22 0.47 -3.28 -10.30
C MET A 22 -0.68 -4.29 -10.28
N GLU A 23 -0.61 -5.37 -11.07
CA GLU A 23 -1.69 -6.37 -11.08
C GLU A 23 -1.91 -7.03 -9.72
N GLU A 24 -0.83 -7.36 -9.01
CA GLU A 24 -0.87 -7.91 -7.65
C GLU A 24 -1.49 -6.92 -6.67
N ILE A 25 -1.08 -5.65 -6.72
CA ILE A 25 -1.63 -4.58 -5.88
C ILE A 25 -3.11 -4.37 -6.21
N THR A 26 -3.48 -4.18 -7.47
CA THR A 26 -4.87 -3.90 -7.86
C THR A 26 -5.80 -5.06 -7.52
N LYS A 27 -5.32 -6.32 -7.60
CA LYS A 27 -6.11 -7.51 -7.21
C LYS A 27 -6.28 -7.65 -5.70
N LYS A 28 -5.25 -7.35 -4.90
CA LYS A 28 -5.23 -7.65 -3.46
C LYS A 28 -5.47 -6.42 -2.56
N CYS A 29 -5.32 -5.21 -3.09
CA CYS A 29 -5.53 -3.93 -2.41
C CYS A 29 -7.03 -3.57 -2.40
N SER A 30 -7.85 -4.50 -1.91
CA SER A 30 -9.27 -4.29 -1.61
C SER A 30 -9.51 -4.50 -0.13
N LEU A 31 -10.45 -3.73 0.43
CA LEU A 31 -10.85 -3.83 1.84
C LEU A 31 -11.43 -5.22 2.17
N GLU A 32 -11.91 -5.96 1.18
CA GLU A 32 -12.39 -7.33 1.34
C GLU A 32 -11.27 -8.32 1.73
N TYR A 33 -10.02 -8.03 1.35
CA TYR A 33 -8.87 -8.86 1.67
C TYR A 33 -8.20 -8.47 2.98
N VAL A 34 -8.69 -7.40 3.62
CA VAL A 34 -8.18 -6.85 4.88
C VAL A 34 -9.02 -7.35 6.04
N ASP A 35 -8.36 -7.96 7.01
CA ASP A 35 -8.98 -8.32 8.27
C ASP A 35 -9.13 -7.06 9.14
N MET A 36 -10.35 -6.52 9.17
CA MET A 36 -10.66 -5.30 9.92
C MET A 36 -10.45 -5.45 11.44
N GLU A 37 -10.49 -6.67 11.98
CA GLU A 37 -10.16 -6.93 13.38
C GLU A 37 -8.67 -6.71 13.63
N LYS A 38 -7.81 -7.25 12.75
CA LYS A 38 -6.36 -7.01 12.78
C LYS A 38 -6.00 -5.56 12.56
N VAL A 39 -6.70 -4.87 11.65
CA VAL A 39 -6.52 -3.43 11.45
C VAL A 39 -6.81 -2.69 12.75
N LYS A 40 -7.94 -2.93 13.42
CA LYS A 40 -8.25 -2.28 14.70
C LYS A 40 -7.15 -2.50 15.75
N GLN A 41 -6.61 -3.71 15.85
CA GLN A 41 -5.50 -4.00 16.75
C GLN A 41 -4.23 -3.23 16.37
N ARG A 42 -3.87 -3.18 15.08
CA ARG A 42 -2.74 -2.40 14.59
C ARG A 42 -2.94 -0.91 14.83
N VAL A 43 -4.13 -0.36 14.57
CA VAL A 43 -4.45 1.06 14.85
C VAL A 43 -4.33 1.37 16.32
N ARG A 44 -4.72 0.46 17.20
CA ARG A 44 -4.53 0.64 18.64
C ARG A 44 -3.04 0.69 19.03
N ARG A 45 -2.15 0.07 18.22
CA ARG A 45 -0.70 0.08 18.41
C ARG A 45 -0.02 1.27 17.74
N THR A 46 -0.40 1.61 16.51
CA THR A 46 0.27 2.63 15.68
C THR A 46 -0.39 3.99 15.76
N GLY A 47 -1.65 4.07 16.18
CA GLY A 47 -2.45 5.31 16.18
C GLY A 47 -2.97 5.73 14.80
N HIS A 48 -2.52 5.09 13.71
CA HIS A 48 -2.80 5.51 12.34
C HIS A 48 -3.53 4.42 11.55
N PHE A 49 -4.78 4.70 11.19
CA PHE A 49 -5.64 3.80 10.41
C PHE A 49 -5.04 3.42 9.05
N LEU A 50 -4.49 4.40 8.34
CA LEU A 50 -3.89 4.18 7.02
C LEU A 50 -2.69 3.24 7.09
N VAL A 51 -1.78 3.47 8.04
CA VAL A 51 -0.59 2.63 8.26
C VAL A 51 -0.98 1.19 8.57
N ALA A 52 -1.99 0.99 9.42
CA ALA A 52 -2.47 -0.34 9.77
C ALA A 52 -3.04 -1.11 8.55
N ILE A 53 -3.72 -0.43 7.65
CA ILE A 53 -4.23 -1.02 6.41
C ILE A 53 -3.08 -1.35 5.45
N ILE A 54 -2.15 -0.42 5.25
CA ILE A 54 -0.98 -0.62 4.37
C ILE A 54 -0.16 -1.83 4.83
N GLU A 55 0.16 -1.93 6.13
CA GLU A 55 0.87 -3.09 6.66
C GLU A 55 0.09 -4.40 6.41
N SER A 56 -1.23 -4.37 6.55
CA SER A 56 -2.08 -5.54 6.32
C SER A 56 -2.10 -5.95 4.85
N TRP A 57 -2.06 -4.99 3.92
CA TRP A 57 -1.93 -5.26 2.49
C TRP A 57 -0.53 -5.77 2.14
N ARG A 58 0.53 -5.20 2.73
CA ARG A 58 1.92 -5.65 2.52
C ARG A 58 2.10 -7.12 2.89
N GLU A 59 1.55 -7.56 4.02
CA GLU A 59 1.58 -8.97 4.43
C GLU A 59 0.86 -9.91 3.44
N LYS A 60 -0.18 -9.42 2.77
CA LYS A 60 -0.98 -10.21 1.81
C LYS A 60 -0.39 -10.24 0.41
N ILE A 61 0.23 -9.15 -0.01
CA ILE A 61 0.77 -8.96 -1.36
C ILE A 61 2.17 -9.56 -1.48
N GLY A 62 2.96 -9.53 -0.40
CA GLY A 62 4.32 -10.07 -0.41
C GLY A 62 5.30 -9.06 -1.01
N GLU A 63 6.16 -9.50 -1.92
CA GLU A 63 7.24 -8.68 -2.51
C GLU A 63 6.68 -7.42 -3.17
N SER A 64 5.61 -7.53 -3.98
CA SER A 64 4.97 -6.36 -4.60
C SER A 64 4.36 -5.37 -3.60
N GLY A 65 4.25 -5.74 -2.32
CA GLY A 65 3.78 -4.86 -1.26
C GLY A 65 4.75 -3.73 -0.95
N GLU A 66 6.03 -3.84 -1.34
CA GLU A 66 6.98 -2.73 -1.23
C GLU A 66 6.61 -1.51 -2.08
N PHE A 67 5.83 -1.73 -3.16
CA PHE A 67 5.35 -0.68 -4.04
C PHE A 67 4.01 -0.08 -3.58
N ILE A 68 3.35 -0.64 -2.56
CA ILE A 68 2.18 0.02 -1.96
C ILE A 68 2.63 1.23 -1.17
N HIS A 69 1.97 2.36 -1.41
CA HIS A 69 2.27 3.64 -0.77
C HIS A 69 3.70 4.13 -1.03
N TRP A 70 4.30 3.62 -2.11
CA TRP A 70 5.55 4.10 -2.67
C TRP A 70 5.28 5.49 -3.24
N GLY A 71 6.04 6.49 -2.81
CA GLY A 71 5.75 7.91 -3.11
C GLY A 71 5.31 8.71 -1.90
N ALA A 72 4.30 8.26 -1.14
CA ALA A 72 3.88 8.95 0.09
C ALA A 72 4.85 8.72 1.26
N THR A 73 5.51 7.55 1.31
CA THR A 73 6.56 7.28 2.31
C THR A 73 7.95 7.78 1.86
N THR A 74 8.19 7.85 0.55
CA THR A 74 9.51 8.25 -0.01
C THR A 74 9.70 9.76 0.01
N GLN A 75 8.61 10.54 -0.07
CA GLN A 75 8.71 12.00 0.04
C GLN A 75 8.97 12.49 1.48
N ASP A 76 8.75 11.68 2.51
CA ASP A 76 9.07 12.02 3.91
C ASP A 76 10.57 11.87 4.25
N ILE A 77 11.36 11.19 3.41
CA ILE A 77 12.80 10.94 3.65
C ILE A 77 13.74 11.80 2.78
N SER A 78 13.20 12.74 2.00
CA SER A 78 13.99 13.68 1.19
C SER A 78 13.65 15.16 1.41
N ASP A 79 13.00 15.50 2.53
CA ASP A 79 13.00 16.90 3.00
C ASP A 79 14.32 17.15 3.75
N THR A 80 15.37 17.38 2.96
CA THR A 80 16.65 17.92 3.46
C THR A 80 16.57 19.45 3.36
N GLN A 81 16.16 20.10 4.45
CA GLN A 81 16.43 21.51 4.74
C GLN A 81 16.93 21.62 6.18
#